data_AF-A0A221KFA4-F1
#
_entry.id   AF-A0A221KFA4-F1
#
_cell.length_a   1.000
_cell.length_b   1.000
_cell.length_c   1.000
_cell.angle_alpha   90.00
_cell.angle_beta   90.00
_cell.angle_gamma   90.00
#
_symmetry.space_group_name_H-M   'P 1'
#
loop_
_entity.id
_entity.type
_entity.pdbx_description
1 polymer ?
#
loop_
_entity_poly.entity_id
_entity_poly.type
_entity_poly.pdbx_seq_one_letter_code
_entity_poly.pdbx_strand_id
1 'polypeptide(L)'
;MSAPMFDAHALAGRVRICPGPAQPGRTTLHSTRPDWVPRLSAGRRAEQLPTLLASVFTLCGHAHHWTSRRAIAAAQGQGSAAAAQDVQRHRLATLREHILRISHDWPHLLPGAAPQPDVALLLRACPVWREDLPVADRLADLPDWLAQKWLGQPVADWLRAHEDAPTTWSPRWAAHHRSPLARLLHSQHAALQALTTPALALDLLGDAAPITLPMLARQMAEPGFCAQPHWQAEVPDTGPWSRHADPLRCPARSAWDRLLARLVEVLRLAVEAGASSVGSVGGEAWLAHGALALGERTGLAWTEMARGLLVHRVQLDAADTVRSCHVLAPTEWNFHPEGVLAQALRRLPDSAPPALDAAARRLAVAFDPCVAFDIEPPSPRVGEGRGEGAHRGDPHA
;
A
#
# COMPACT_ATOMS: atom_id res chain seq x y z
N MET A 1 -5.19 -18.42 -35.96
CA MET A 1 -4.25 -17.41 -35.44
C MET A 1 -4.54 -17.27 -33.96
N SER A 2 -3.69 -17.86 -33.11
CA SER A 2 -3.87 -17.80 -31.65
C SER A 2 -3.68 -16.36 -31.19
N ALA A 3 -4.65 -15.83 -30.44
CA ALA A 3 -4.51 -14.56 -29.77
C ALA A 3 -3.27 -14.60 -28.87
N PRO A 4 -2.43 -13.56 -28.82
CA PRO A 4 -1.30 -13.53 -27.91
C PRO A 4 -1.87 -13.63 -26.49
N MET A 5 -1.44 -14.66 -25.76
CA MET A 5 -1.68 -14.77 -24.32
C MET A 5 -1.04 -13.53 -23.69
N PHE A 6 -1.87 -12.57 -23.28
CA PHE A 6 -1.40 -11.42 -22.52
C PHE A 6 -0.80 -11.93 -21.22
N ASP A 7 0.50 -11.76 -21.03
CA ASP A 7 1.15 -12.04 -19.76
C ASP A 7 0.65 -11.00 -18.74
N ALA A 8 -0.25 -11.42 -17.86
CA ALA A 8 -0.79 -10.60 -16.79
C ALA A 8 0.31 -10.04 -15.87
N HIS A 9 1.46 -10.72 -15.76
CA HIS A 9 2.60 -10.22 -14.99
C HIS A 9 3.32 -9.05 -15.67
N ALA A 10 3.35 -9.03 -17.01
CA ALA A 10 3.90 -7.91 -17.77
C ALA A 10 3.02 -6.64 -17.65
N LEU A 11 1.70 -6.81 -17.48
CA LEU A 11 0.75 -5.71 -17.28
C LEU A 11 0.78 -5.14 -15.86
N ALA A 12 0.90 -6.01 -14.84
CA ALA A 12 0.95 -5.56 -13.44
C ALA A 12 2.24 -4.78 -13.13
N GLY A 13 3.36 -5.17 -13.75
CA GLY A 13 4.69 -4.64 -13.48
C GLY A 13 5.32 -5.24 -12.21
N ARG A 14 6.58 -4.85 -11.95
CA ARG A 14 7.35 -5.20 -10.75
C ARG A 14 8.14 -3.99 -10.26
N VAL A 15 8.48 -3.99 -8.97
CA VAL A 15 9.42 -3.01 -8.40
C VAL A 15 10.78 -3.67 -8.23
N ARG A 16 11.82 -3.10 -8.83
CA ARG A 16 13.21 -3.47 -8.56
C ARG A 16 13.80 -2.53 -7.52
N ILE A 17 14.41 -3.10 -6.49
CA ILE A 17 14.96 -2.39 -5.35
C ILE A 17 16.47 -2.58 -5.34
N CYS A 18 17.19 -1.47 -5.44
CA CYS A 18 18.64 -1.39 -5.35
C CYS A 18 19.03 -0.68 -4.04
N PRO A 19 19.23 -1.42 -2.93
CA PRO A 19 19.56 -0.82 -1.65
C PRO A 19 21.01 -0.31 -1.60
N GLY A 20 21.27 0.63 -0.68
CA GLY A 20 22.58 1.24 -0.47
C GLY A 20 22.70 2.65 -1.07
N PRO A 21 23.86 3.29 -0.90
CA PRO A 21 24.08 4.68 -1.29
C PRO A 21 23.87 4.90 -2.79
N ALA A 22 23.44 6.11 -3.16
CA ALA A 22 23.24 6.49 -4.55
C ALA A 22 24.53 6.29 -5.37
N GLN A 23 24.40 5.65 -6.54
CA GLN A 23 25.49 5.46 -7.49
C GLN A 23 25.09 6.05 -8.84
N PRO A 24 26.01 6.72 -9.56
CA PRO A 24 25.73 7.22 -10.91
C PRO A 24 25.18 6.11 -11.81
N GLY A 25 24.07 6.38 -12.50
CA GLY A 25 23.44 5.42 -13.43
C GLY A 25 22.63 4.30 -12.78
N ARG A 26 22.49 4.27 -11.45
CA ARG A 26 21.70 3.26 -10.73
C ARG A 26 20.57 3.89 -9.93
N THR A 27 19.33 3.58 -10.30
CA THR A 27 18.15 4.06 -9.58
C THR A 27 17.84 3.13 -8.39
N THR A 28 17.63 3.71 -7.20
CA THR A 28 17.30 2.97 -5.97
C THR A 28 16.00 2.17 -6.09
N LEU A 29 15.00 2.74 -6.76
CA LEU A 29 13.71 2.11 -7.03
C LEU A 29 13.37 2.26 -8.50
N HIS A 30 12.98 1.15 -9.13
CA HIS A 30 12.53 1.16 -10.51
C HIS A 30 11.26 0.33 -10.65
N SER A 31 10.15 1.01 -10.93
CA SER A 31 8.90 0.35 -11.34
C SER A 31 8.98 0.00 -12.82
N THR A 32 8.76 -1.26 -13.17
CA THR A 32 8.67 -1.70 -14.56
C THR A 32 7.27 -1.56 -15.13
N ARG A 33 6.30 -1.07 -14.35
CA ARG A 33 4.92 -0.87 -14.80
C ARG A 33 4.88 0.21 -15.88
N PRO A 34 4.48 -0.09 -17.12
CA PRO A 34 4.33 0.94 -18.14
C PRO A 34 3.03 1.72 -17.93
N ASP A 35 2.99 2.97 -18.39
CA ASP A 35 1.81 3.83 -18.32
C ASP A 35 0.75 3.45 -19.37
N TRP A 36 0.12 2.29 -19.15
CA TRP A 36 -0.89 1.75 -20.08
C TRP A 36 -2.28 2.34 -19.88
N VAL A 37 -2.58 2.97 -18.75
CA VAL A 37 -3.95 3.42 -18.43
C VAL A 37 -4.49 4.39 -19.49
N PRO A 38 -3.78 5.45 -19.90
CA PRO A 38 -4.26 6.34 -20.96
C PRO A 38 -4.50 5.61 -22.29
N ARG A 39 -3.63 4.64 -22.62
CA ARG A 39 -3.69 3.86 -23.87
C ARG A 39 -4.82 2.84 -23.89
N LEU A 40 -5.09 2.18 -22.77
CA LEU A 40 -6.12 1.14 -22.66
C LEU A 40 -7.53 1.71 -22.52
N SER A 41 -7.63 2.93 -21.97
CA SER A 41 -8.90 3.57 -21.64
C SER A 41 -9.47 4.41 -22.78
N ALA A 42 -8.64 5.08 -23.58
CA ALA A 42 -9.11 5.95 -24.65
C ALA A 42 -9.99 5.20 -25.66
N GLY A 43 -11.14 5.78 -26.01
CA GLY A 43 -12.09 5.21 -26.97
C GLY A 43 -12.96 4.08 -26.41
N ARG A 44 -12.82 3.71 -25.13
CA ARG A 44 -13.70 2.73 -24.46
C ARG A 44 -15.01 3.38 -24.03
N ARG A 45 -16.09 2.61 -23.99
CA ARG A 45 -17.34 3.02 -23.34
C ARG A 45 -17.08 3.22 -21.85
N ALA A 46 -17.67 4.25 -21.25
CA ALA A 46 -17.49 4.54 -19.82
C ALA A 46 -17.80 3.32 -18.93
N GLU A 47 -18.86 2.57 -19.24
CA GLU A 47 -19.27 1.36 -18.52
C GLU A 47 -18.23 0.22 -18.52
N GLN A 48 -17.31 0.18 -19.49
CA GLN A 48 -16.28 -0.86 -19.62
C GLN A 48 -15.04 -0.56 -18.77
N LEU A 49 -14.80 0.70 -18.46
CA LEU A 49 -13.58 1.15 -17.79
C LEU A 49 -13.37 0.52 -16.41
N PRO A 50 -14.39 0.37 -15.54
CA PRO A 50 -14.18 -0.22 -14.22
C PRO A 50 -13.69 -1.66 -14.23
N THR A 51 -14.26 -2.51 -15.09
CA THR A 51 -13.84 -3.91 -15.23
C THR A 51 -12.44 -4.00 -15.84
N LEU A 52 -12.14 -3.13 -16.82
CA LEU A 52 -10.82 -3.03 -17.41
C LEU A 52 -9.75 -2.67 -16.37
N LEU A 53 -9.96 -1.61 -15.59
CA LEU A 53 -8.99 -1.17 -14.58
C LEU A 53 -8.84 -2.19 -13.45
N ALA A 54 -9.94 -2.84 -13.03
CA ALA A 54 -9.86 -3.94 -12.06
C ALA A 54 -8.99 -5.11 -12.54
N SER A 55 -9.01 -5.38 -13.85
CA SER A 55 -8.22 -6.47 -14.47
C SER A 55 -6.74 -6.11 -14.61
N VAL A 56 -6.41 -4.83 -14.82
CA VAL A 56 -5.03 -4.34 -14.89
C VAL A 56 -4.38 -4.32 -13.50
N PHE A 57 -5.12 -3.86 -12.49
CA PHE A 57 -4.64 -3.72 -11.12
C PHE A 57 -5.14 -4.85 -10.22
N THR A 58 -4.81 -6.10 -10.57
CA THR A 58 -5.41 -7.31 -9.97
C THR A 58 -5.39 -7.36 -8.44
N LEU A 59 -4.27 -7.00 -7.79
CA LEU A 59 -4.15 -6.99 -6.33
C LEU A 59 -5.07 -5.96 -5.65
N CYS A 60 -5.44 -4.90 -6.36
CA CYS A 60 -6.25 -3.78 -5.85
C CYS A 60 -7.53 -3.62 -6.68
N GLY A 61 -7.96 -4.67 -7.40
CA GLY A 61 -8.92 -4.56 -8.49
C GLY A 61 -10.27 -4.01 -8.03
N HIS A 62 -10.68 -4.37 -6.82
CA HIS A 62 -11.88 -3.83 -6.18
C HIS A 62 -11.84 -2.31 -6.02
N ALA A 63 -10.73 -1.77 -5.48
CA ALA A 63 -10.56 -0.33 -5.29
C ALA A 63 -10.58 0.40 -6.64
N HIS A 64 -9.84 -0.09 -7.63
CA HIS A 64 -9.86 0.52 -8.97
C HIS A 64 -11.23 0.46 -9.64
N HIS A 65 -11.96 -0.65 -9.48
CA HIS A 65 -13.34 -0.76 -9.98
C HIS A 65 -14.25 0.29 -9.33
N TRP A 66 -14.19 0.42 -8.01
CA TRP A 66 -15.06 1.33 -7.28
C TRP A 66 -14.72 2.80 -7.54
N THR A 67 -13.43 3.18 -7.47
CA THR A 67 -13.00 4.55 -7.71
C THR A 67 -13.29 5.01 -9.13
N SER A 68 -13.08 4.16 -10.15
CA SER A 68 -13.39 4.51 -11.54
C SER A 68 -14.88 4.68 -11.81
N ARG A 69 -15.74 3.81 -11.24
CA ARG A 69 -17.20 3.99 -11.31
C ARG A 69 -17.63 5.34 -10.75
N ARG A 70 -17.04 5.74 -9.63
CA ARG A 70 -17.35 7.03 -9.01
C ARG A 70 -16.83 8.22 -9.81
N ALA A 71 -15.65 8.10 -10.42
CA ALA A 71 -15.13 9.13 -11.33
C ALA A 71 -16.02 9.29 -12.56
N ILE A 72 -16.52 8.20 -13.14
CA ILE A 72 -17.47 8.20 -14.26
C ILE A 72 -18.81 8.84 -13.85
N ALA A 73 -19.38 8.43 -12.71
CA ALA A 73 -20.61 9.00 -12.20
C ALA A 73 -20.48 10.53 -12.02
N ALA A 74 -19.37 10.99 -11.43
CA ALA A 74 -19.07 12.42 -11.30
C ALA A 74 -18.92 13.13 -12.66
N ALA A 75 -18.25 12.50 -13.64
CA ALA A 75 -18.14 13.01 -15.00
C ALA A 75 -19.51 13.15 -15.69
N GLN A 76 -20.46 12.27 -15.35
CA GLN A 76 -21.84 12.29 -15.85
C GLN A 76 -22.74 13.27 -15.08
N GLY A 77 -22.23 13.97 -14.06
CA GLY A 77 -23.01 14.86 -13.21
C GLY A 77 -23.95 14.13 -12.23
N GLN A 78 -23.70 12.84 -11.97
CA GLN A 78 -24.44 12.07 -10.98
C GLN A 78 -23.94 12.41 -9.56
N GLY A 79 -24.81 12.19 -8.56
CA GLY A 79 -24.51 12.49 -7.16
C GLY A 79 -23.24 11.79 -6.65
N SER A 80 -22.51 12.44 -5.74
CA SER A 80 -21.23 11.97 -5.22
C SER A 80 -21.35 10.97 -4.06
N ALA A 81 -22.54 10.84 -3.45
CA ALA A 81 -22.77 9.94 -2.32
C ALA A 81 -22.62 8.47 -2.72
N ALA A 82 -21.83 7.71 -1.95
CA ALA A 82 -21.71 6.27 -2.16
C ALA A 82 -22.86 5.54 -1.46
N ALA A 83 -23.35 4.44 -2.05
CA ALA A 83 -24.30 3.56 -1.38
C ALA A 83 -23.63 2.86 -0.19
N ALA A 84 -24.32 2.74 0.94
CA ALA A 84 -23.79 2.10 2.16
C ALA A 84 -23.24 0.68 1.88
N GLN A 85 -23.91 -0.09 1.02
CA GLN A 85 -23.44 -1.42 0.61
C GLN A 85 -22.10 -1.41 -0.12
N ASP A 86 -21.80 -0.36 -0.92
CA ASP A 86 -20.50 -0.23 -1.58
C ASP A 86 -19.41 0.11 -0.58
N VAL A 87 -19.71 0.95 0.42
CA VAL A 87 -18.78 1.28 1.52
C VAL A 87 -18.46 0.03 2.34
N GLN A 88 -19.46 -0.77 2.69
CA GLN A 88 -19.27 -2.05 3.38
C GLN A 88 -18.43 -3.04 2.55
N ARG A 89 -18.68 -3.14 1.25
CA ARG A 89 -17.88 -3.99 0.35
C ARG A 89 -16.43 -3.53 0.29
N HIS A 90 -16.18 -2.22 0.25
CA HIS A 90 -14.83 -1.65 0.26
C HIS A 90 -14.10 -1.91 1.59
N ARG A 91 -14.80 -1.72 2.72
CA ARG A 91 -14.30 -2.08 4.06
C ARG A 91 -13.90 -3.56 4.11
N LEU A 92 -14.79 -4.46 3.67
CA LEU A 92 -14.54 -5.91 3.64
C LEU A 92 -13.37 -6.29 2.71
N ALA A 93 -13.29 -5.69 1.52
CA ALA A 93 -12.20 -5.94 0.58
C ALA A 93 -10.85 -5.49 1.16
N THR A 94 -10.80 -4.31 1.78
CA THR A 94 -9.60 -3.78 2.43
C THR A 94 -9.15 -4.67 3.59
N LEU A 95 -10.10 -5.14 4.43
CA LEU A 95 -9.83 -6.12 5.48
C LEU A 95 -9.24 -7.43 4.96
N ARG A 96 -9.78 -7.98 3.86
CA ARG A 96 -9.25 -9.21 3.24
C ARG A 96 -7.80 -9.03 2.80
N GLU A 97 -7.48 -7.92 2.15
CA GLU A 97 -6.12 -7.63 1.70
C GLU A 97 -5.16 -7.54 2.88
N HIS A 98 -5.52 -6.84 3.95
CA HIS A 98 -4.67 -6.72 5.13
C HIS A 98 -4.52 -8.04 5.89
N ILE A 99 -5.60 -8.77 6.12
CA ILE A 99 -5.55 -10.05 6.85
C ILE A 99 -4.73 -11.07 6.06
N LEU A 100 -4.85 -11.10 4.72
CA LEU A 100 -3.99 -11.91 3.87
C LEU A 100 -2.53 -11.46 3.98
N ARG A 101 -2.25 -10.16 3.87
CA ARG A 101 -0.89 -9.61 3.97
C ARG A 101 -0.22 -9.96 5.30
N ILE A 102 -0.96 -9.85 6.40
CA ILE A 102 -0.46 -10.11 7.77
C ILE A 102 -0.29 -11.60 8.03
N SER A 103 -1.29 -12.41 7.66
CA SER A 103 -1.32 -13.85 8.02
C SER A 103 -0.50 -14.71 7.07
N HIS A 104 -0.45 -14.35 5.79
CA HIS A 104 0.23 -15.11 4.76
C HIS A 104 1.56 -14.46 4.37
N ASP A 105 1.55 -13.21 3.90
CA ASP A 105 2.77 -12.69 3.26
C ASP A 105 3.87 -12.32 4.25
N TRP A 106 3.54 -11.70 5.39
CA TRP A 106 4.55 -11.30 6.37
C TRP A 106 5.41 -12.48 6.86
N PRO A 107 4.86 -13.65 7.24
CA PRO A 107 5.68 -14.83 7.55
C PRO A 107 6.62 -15.29 6.44
N HIS A 108 6.29 -15.08 5.17
CA HIS A 108 7.12 -15.50 4.03
C HIS A 108 8.11 -14.43 3.58
N LEU A 109 7.74 -13.15 3.73
CA LEU A 109 8.52 -12.02 3.24
C LEU A 109 9.41 -11.40 4.31
N LEU A 110 9.12 -11.54 5.60
CA LEU A 110 9.97 -10.95 6.64
C LEU A 110 11.17 -11.86 6.94
N PRO A 111 12.42 -11.34 6.89
CA PRO A 111 13.60 -12.16 7.12
C PRO A 111 13.62 -12.76 8.53
N GLY A 112 13.92 -14.06 8.60
CA GLY A 112 14.01 -14.81 9.86
C GLY A 112 12.66 -15.11 10.52
N ALA A 113 11.53 -14.82 9.85
CA ALA A 113 10.22 -15.25 10.32
C ALA A 113 10.12 -16.79 10.25
N ALA A 114 9.65 -17.39 11.34
CA ALA A 114 9.37 -18.82 11.36
C ALA A 114 8.15 -19.12 10.46
N PRO A 115 8.17 -20.22 9.67
CA PRO A 115 6.99 -20.67 8.95
C PRO A 115 5.84 -20.85 9.94
N GLN A 116 4.66 -20.35 9.57
CA GLN A 116 3.46 -20.59 10.35
C GLN A 116 2.75 -21.82 9.79
N PRO A 117 2.72 -22.96 10.52
CA PRO A 117 1.84 -24.05 10.12
C PRO A 117 0.38 -23.56 10.16
N ASP A 118 -0.45 -24.08 9.26
CA ASP A 118 -1.90 -23.88 9.26
C ASP A 118 -2.43 -22.48 8.88
N VAL A 119 -1.66 -21.63 8.17
CA VAL A 119 -2.17 -20.35 7.64
C VAL A 119 -3.44 -20.54 6.81
N ALA A 120 -3.50 -21.59 5.98
CA ALA A 120 -4.69 -21.89 5.19
C ALA A 120 -5.92 -22.18 6.07
N LEU A 121 -5.74 -22.89 7.19
CA LEU A 121 -6.82 -23.17 8.14
C LEU A 121 -7.26 -21.90 8.88
N LEU A 122 -6.30 -21.05 9.28
CA LEU A 122 -6.57 -19.76 9.89
C LEU A 122 -7.43 -18.87 8.96
N LEU A 123 -7.02 -18.73 7.70
CA LEU A 123 -7.73 -17.91 6.72
C LEU A 123 -9.11 -18.50 6.39
N ARG A 124 -9.22 -19.82 6.25
CA ARG A 124 -10.51 -20.50 6.02
C ARG A 124 -11.52 -20.26 7.16
N ALA A 125 -11.04 -20.14 8.39
CA ALA A 125 -11.88 -19.88 9.55
C ALA A 125 -12.20 -18.39 9.75
N CYS A 126 -11.62 -17.48 8.96
CA CYS A 126 -11.80 -16.04 9.16
C CYS A 126 -13.11 -15.54 8.53
N PRO A 127 -13.94 -14.76 9.27
CA PRO A 127 -15.25 -14.31 8.82
C PRO A 127 -15.24 -13.57 7.47
N VAL A 128 -14.17 -12.84 7.15
CA VAL A 128 -14.13 -12.06 5.91
C VAL A 128 -14.18 -12.94 4.65
N TRP A 129 -13.83 -14.23 4.70
CA TRP A 129 -13.93 -15.18 3.58
C TRP A 129 -15.18 -16.06 3.61
N ARG A 130 -16.10 -15.88 4.57
CA ARG A 130 -17.36 -16.65 4.66
C ARG A 130 -18.39 -16.19 3.65
N GLU A 131 -18.23 -16.61 2.39
CA GLU A 131 -19.08 -16.21 1.26
C GLU A 131 -20.57 -16.53 1.42
N ASP A 132 -20.88 -17.48 2.28
CA ASP A 132 -22.21 -17.92 2.67
C ASP A 132 -22.95 -16.94 3.62
N LEU A 133 -22.26 -15.96 4.21
CA LEU A 133 -22.84 -14.98 5.14
C LEU A 133 -23.04 -13.60 4.48
N PRO A 134 -24.06 -12.80 4.87
CA PRO A 134 -24.14 -11.37 4.56
C PRO A 134 -22.88 -10.61 4.99
N VAL A 135 -22.53 -9.51 4.30
CA VAL A 135 -21.34 -8.70 4.63
C VAL A 135 -21.39 -8.16 6.06
N ALA A 136 -22.57 -7.73 6.52
CA ALA A 136 -22.78 -7.23 7.89
C ALA A 136 -22.41 -8.28 8.94
N ASP A 137 -22.88 -9.52 8.79
CA ASP A 137 -22.60 -10.61 9.73
C ASP A 137 -21.11 -10.97 9.76
N ARG A 138 -20.45 -10.97 8.60
CA ARG A 138 -18.98 -11.18 8.53
C ARG A 138 -18.20 -10.10 9.27
N LEU A 139 -18.66 -8.85 9.19
CA LEU A 139 -18.03 -7.74 9.90
C LEU A 139 -18.31 -7.82 11.40
N ALA A 140 -19.52 -8.21 11.80
CA ALA A 140 -19.91 -8.38 13.20
C ALA A 140 -19.13 -9.49 13.91
N ASP A 141 -18.84 -10.61 13.23
CA ASP A 141 -18.08 -11.74 13.78
C ASP A 141 -16.54 -11.49 13.82
N LEU A 142 -16.05 -10.50 13.07
CA LEU A 142 -14.62 -10.29 12.89
C LEU A 142 -13.88 -9.87 14.17
N PRO A 143 -14.38 -8.97 15.03
CA PRO A 143 -13.72 -8.60 16.28
C PRO A 143 -13.43 -9.80 17.18
N ASP A 144 -14.39 -10.72 17.34
CA ASP A 144 -14.22 -11.90 18.19
C ASP A 144 -13.20 -12.87 17.60
N TRP A 145 -13.20 -13.03 16.27
CA TRP A 145 -12.18 -13.82 15.59
C TRP A 145 -10.78 -13.23 15.79
N LEU A 146 -10.61 -11.91 15.65
CA LEU A 146 -9.33 -11.23 15.88
C LEU A 146 -8.90 -11.34 17.34
N ALA A 147 -9.82 -11.17 18.28
CA ALA A 147 -9.57 -11.34 19.70
C ALA A 147 -9.04 -12.74 20.00
N GLN A 148 -9.68 -13.78 19.47
CA GLN A 148 -9.30 -15.17 19.71
C GLN A 148 -8.01 -15.57 18.99
N LYS A 149 -7.85 -15.20 17.72
CA LYS A 149 -6.76 -15.71 16.88
C LYS A 149 -5.49 -14.85 16.93
N TRP A 150 -5.61 -13.55 17.17
CA TRP A 150 -4.48 -12.61 17.08
C TRP A 150 -4.13 -11.96 18.40
N LEU A 151 -5.11 -11.41 19.11
CA LEU A 151 -4.86 -10.45 20.19
C LEU A 151 -4.80 -11.06 21.59
N GLY A 152 -5.58 -12.13 21.84
CA GLY A 152 -5.79 -12.70 23.16
C GLY A 152 -6.65 -11.85 24.09
N GLN A 153 -7.29 -10.80 23.56
CA GLN A 153 -8.13 -9.86 24.29
C GLN A 153 -9.07 -9.13 23.31
N PRO A 154 -10.14 -8.47 23.78
CA PRO A 154 -11.04 -7.71 22.91
C PRO A 154 -10.32 -6.65 22.07
N VAL A 155 -10.76 -6.48 20.81
CA VAL A 155 -10.17 -5.51 19.88
C VAL A 155 -10.22 -4.09 20.42
N ALA A 156 -11.35 -3.69 21.00
CA ALA A 156 -11.55 -2.37 21.59
C ALA A 156 -10.58 -2.06 22.72
N ASP A 157 -10.32 -3.03 23.61
CA ASP A 157 -9.37 -2.86 24.72
C ASP A 157 -7.93 -2.77 24.23
N TRP A 158 -7.58 -3.55 23.19
CA TRP A 158 -6.27 -3.43 22.54
C TRP A 158 -6.08 -2.04 21.92
N LEU A 159 -7.09 -1.54 21.19
CA LEU A 159 -7.05 -0.22 20.56
C LEU A 159 -6.96 0.89 21.59
N ARG A 160 -7.71 0.82 22.69
CA ARG A 160 -7.64 1.80 23.78
C ARG A 160 -6.24 1.85 24.41
N ALA A 161 -5.67 0.69 24.72
CA ALA A 161 -4.31 0.63 25.25
C ALA A 161 -3.25 1.15 24.25
N HIS A 162 -3.48 0.97 22.95
CA HIS A 162 -2.64 1.57 21.90
C HIS A 162 -2.80 3.09 21.85
N GLU A 163 -4.02 3.62 21.90
CA GLU A 163 -4.29 5.07 21.94
C GLU A 163 -3.65 5.75 23.16
N ASP A 164 -3.73 5.12 24.33
CA ASP A 164 -3.15 5.63 25.57
C ASP A 164 -1.61 5.63 25.54
N ALA A 165 -1.01 4.71 24.81
CA ALA A 165 0.45 4.55 24.72
C ALA A 165 0.93 4.13 23.31
N PRO A 166 0.83 5.02 22.30
CA PRO A 166 0.98 4.66 20.87
C PRO A 166 2.32 4.02 20.53
N THR A 167 3.38 4.43 21.22
CA THR A 167 4.75 3.98 20.94
C THR A 167 5.19 2.78 21.78
N THR A 168 4.60 2.55 22.96
CA THR A 168 5.10 1.56 23.93
C THR A 168 4.18 0.36 24.12
N TRP A 169 2.88 0.50 23.87
CA TRP A 169 1.92 -0.59 24.07
C TRP A 169 2.20 -1.78 23.15
N SER A 170 2.27 -1.57 21.84
CA SER A 170 2.34 -2.65 20.87
C SER A 170 3.61 -3.51 20.98
N PRO A 171 4.82 -2.92 21.18
CA PRO A 171 6.02 -3.71 21.45
C PRO A 171 5.92 -4.52 22.76
N ARG A 172 5.35 -3.92 23.82
CA ARG A 172 5.14 -4.60 25.11
C ARG A 172 4.16 -5.77 24.97
N TRP A 173 3.03 -5.56 24.29
CA TRP A 173 2.05 -6.61 24.02
C TRP A 173 2.69 -7.75 23.21
N ALA A 174 3.42 -7.44 22.14
CA ALA A 174 4.07 -8.44 21.29
C ALA A 174 5.10 -9.29 22.06
N ALA A 175 5.83 -8.69 23.01
CA ALA A 175 6.82 -9.40 23.83
C ALA A 175 6.21 -10.42 24.81
N HIS A 176 4.99 -10.19 25.29
CA HIS A 176 4.34 -11.04 26.30
C HIS A 176 3.35 -12.04 25.70
N HIS A 177 2.61 -11.63 24.67
CA HIS A 177 1.58 -12.45 24.07
C HIS A 177 2.19 -13.54 23.16
N ARG A 178 1.51 -14.69 23.07
CA ARG A 178 2.04 -15.89 22.41
C ARG A 178 1.30 -16.29 21.14
N SER A 179 0.44 -15.43 20.58
CA SER A 179 -0.11 -15.68 19.25
C SER A 179 0.99 -15.69 18.18
N PRO A 180 0.78 -16.35 17.03
CA PRO A 180 1.72 -16.30 15.91
C PRO A 180 2.05 -14.87 15.47
N LEU A 181 1.05 -13.99 15.45
CA LEU A 181 1.23 -12.57 15.12
C LEU A 181 2.10 -11.85 16.14
N ALA A 182 1.85 -12.02 17.44
CA ALA A 182 2.66 -11.39 18.50
C ALA A 182 4.13 -11.83 18.43
N ARG A 183 4.38 -13.14 18.23
CA ARG A 183 5.75 -13.66 18.06
C ARG A 183 6.44 -13.07 16.83
N LEU A 184 5.74 -12.99 15.71
CA LEU A 184 6.27 -12.38 14.49
C LEU A 184 6.65 -10.92 14.74
N LEU A 185 5.73 -10.12 15.28
CA LEU A 185 5.96 -8.71 15.56
C LEU A 185 7.10 -8.50 16.55
N HIS A 186 7.16 -9.31 17.62
CA HIS A 186 8.25 -9.26 18.59
C HIS A 186 9.61 -9.53 17.93
N SER A 187 9.70 -10.58 17.09
CA SER A 187 10.95 -10.95 16.41
C SER A 187 11.45 -9.88 15.44
N GLN A 188 10.55 -9.05 14.90
CA GLN A 188 10.88 -8.04 13.90
C GLN A 188 11.02 -6.64 14.48
N HIS A 189 10.50 -6.37 15.68
CA HIS A 189 10.41 -5.03 16.28
C HIS A 189 11.74 -4.29 16.25
N ALA A 190 12.81 -4.85 16.83
CA ALA A 190 14.09 -4.16 16.93
C ALA A 190 14.67 -3.80 15.55
N ALA A 191 14.62 -4.74 14.60
CA ALA A 191 15.13 -4.53 13.24
C ALA A 191 14.30 -3.50 12.46
N LEU A 192 12.97 -3.54 12.57
CA LEU A 192 12.08 -2.59 11.91
C LEU A 192 12.15 -1.19 12.52
N GLN A 193 12.30 -1.09 13.84
CA GLN A 193 12.42 0.16 14.56
C GLN A 193 13.71 0.92 14.20
N ALA A 194 14.80 0.18 13.94
CA ALA A 194 16.08 0.75 13.52
C ALA A 194 16.05 1.31 12.08
N LEU A 195 15.10 0.87 11.25
CA LEU A 195 14.94 1.32 9.86
C LEU A 195 14.13 2.61 9.84
N THR A 196 14.83 3.74 10.00
CA THR A 196 14.19 5.07 10.01
C THR A 196 13.67 5.48 8.64
N THR A 197 12.57 6.21 8.65
CA THR A 197 11.85 6.66 7.46
C THR A 197 11.32 8.08 7.71
N PRO A 198 11.42 9.01 6.75
CA PRO A 198 10.68 10.27 6.83
C PRO A 198 9.17 10.04 7.06
N ALA A 199 8.55 10.90 7.87
CA ALA A 199 7.10 10.89 8.10
C ALA A 199 6.46 12.02 7.28
N LEU A 200 6.37 11.82 5.96
CA LEU A 200 5.88 12.82 5.01
C LEU A 200 4.60 12.29 4.34
N ALA A 201 3.44 12.62 4.91
CA ALA A 201 2.15 12.12 4.45
C ALA A 201 1.63 12.90 3.25
N LEU A 202 0.99 12.20 2.31
CA LEU A 202 0.21 12.83 1.25
C LEU A 202 -1.10 13.36 1.84
N ASP A 203 -1.18 14.67 2.08
CA ASP A 203 -2.39 15.32 2.57
C ASP A 203 -3.16 16.03 1.44
N LEU A 204 -4.13 15.31 0.88
CA LEU A 204 -5.05 15.83 -0.14
C LEU A 204 -6.46 16.08 0.40
N LEU A 205 -6.80 15.45 1.53
CA LEU A 205 -8.17 15.31 2.01
C LEU A 205 -8.50 16.19 3.23
N GLY A 206 -7.53 16.94 3.76
CA GLY A 206 -7.76 17.92 4.84
C GLY A 206 -8.69 19.07 4.44
N ASP A 207 -8.76 20.11 5.28
CA ASP A 207 -9.69 21.25 5.10
C ASP A 207 -9.54 21.97 3.76
N ALA A 208 -8.35 21.92 3.16
CA ALA A 208 -8.06 22.50 1.86
C ALA A 208 -8.48 21.60 0.66
N ALA A 209 -9.13 20.46 0.89
CA ALA A 209 -9.61 19.52 -0.13
C ALA A 209 -10.37 20.19 -1.30
N PRO A 210 -11.25 21.19 -1.08
CA PRO A 210 -11.92 21.90 -2.18
C PRO A 210 -10.98 22.61 -3.16
N ILE A 211 -9.74 22.88 -2.75
CA ILE A 211 -8.70 23.52 -3.57
C ILE A 211 -7.69 22.49 -4.07
N THR A 212 -7.19 21.61 -3.18
CA THR A 212 -6.14 20.64 -3.50
C THR A 212 -6.60 19.60 -4.52
N LEU A 213 -7.84 19.10 -4.43
CA LEU A 213 -8.34 18.07 -5.34
C LEU A 213 -8.50 18.58 -6.79
N PRO A 214 -9.09 19.76 -7.07
CA PRO A 214 -9.04 20.35 -8.40
C PRO A 214 -7.62 20.64 -8.91
N MET A 215 -6.71 21.10 -8.04
CA MET A 215 -5.31 21.33 -8.43
C MET A 215 -4.62 20.03 -8.84
N LEU A 216 -4.78 18.97 -8.06
CA LEU A 216 -4.28 17.63 -8.38
C LEU A 216 -4.85 17.14 -9.70
N ALA A 217 -6.15 17.29 -9.93
CA ALA A 217 -6.77 16.86 -11.17
C ALA A 217 -6.22 17.57 -12.42
N ARG A 218 -5.76 18.82 -12.29
CA ARG A 218 -5.07 19.53 -13.38
C ARG A 218 -3.69 18.93 -13.63
N GLN A 219 -2.90 18.74 -12.58
CA GLN A 219 -1.56 18.14 -12.69
C GLN A 219 -1.61 16.69 -13.20
N MET A 220 -2.61 15.90 -12.79
CA MET A 220 -2.81 14.54 -13.30
C MET A 220 -3.01 14.46 -14.82
N ALA A 221 -3.41 15.56 -15.47
CA ALA A 221 -3.55 15.62 -16.93
C ALA A 221 -2.23 15.96 -17.65
N GLU A 222 -1.19 16.35 -16.92
CA GLU A 222 0.13 16.62 -17.48
C GLU A 222 0.85 15.31 -17.82
N PRO A 223 1.52 15.21 -18.99
CA PRO A 223 2.25 14.01 -19.37
C PRO A 223 3.30 13.61 -18.32
N GLY A 224 3.26 12.34 -17.89
CA GLY A 224 4.24 11.78 -16.96
C GLY A 224 3.98 12.06 -15.48
N PHE A 225 3.09 12.99 -15.11
CA PHE A 225 2.80 13.31 -13.71
C PHE A 225 2.34 12.08 -12.93
N CYS A 226 1.40 11.30 -13.46
CA CYS A 226 0.89 10.12 -12.76
C CYS A 226 1.94 9.01 -12.61
N ALA A 227 3.01 9.00 -13.41
CA ALA A 227 4.08 8.01 -13.31
C ALA A 227 5.13 8.40 -12.26
N GLN A 228 5.40 9.70 -12.08
CA GLN A 228 6.35 10.25 -11.11
C GLN A 228 5.77 11.50 -10.45
N PRO A 229 4.78 11.33 -9.55
CA PRO A 229 4.06 12.46 -8.99
C PRO A 229 4.92 13.21 -7.96
N HIS A 230 4.77 14.52 -7.96
CA HIS A 230 5.25 15.42 -6.92
C HIS A 230 4.07 16.26 -6.43
N TRP A 231 4.05 16.61 -5.15
CA TRP A 231 3.02 17.46 -4.58
C TRP A 231 3.67 18.56 -3.76
N GLN A 232 3.40 19.82 -4.11
CA GLN A 232 3.95 20.98 -3.40
C GLN A 232 5.49 20.93 -3.23
N ALA A 233 6.20 20.56 -4.30
CA ALA A 233 7.65 20.36 -4.36
C ALA A 233 8.21 19.20 -3.51
N GLU A 234 7.34 18.35 -2.97
CA GLU A 234 7.69 17.18 -2.16
C GLU A 234 7.23 15.87 -2.82
N VAL A 235 7.74 14.75 -2.30
CA VAL A 235 7.34 13.39 -2.72
C VAL A 235 6.87 12.60 -1.49
N PRO A 236 5.64 12.86 -1.02
CA PRO A 236 5.07 12.19 0.14
C PRO A 236 4.76 10.70 -0.12
N ASP A 237 4.59 9.93 0.96
CA ASP A 237 4.01 8.59 0.91
C ASP A 237 2.59 8.57 1.50
N THR A 238 1.84 7.51 1.19
CA THR A 238 0.48 7.28 1.66
C THR A 238 0.31 5.82 2.09
N GLY A 239 -0.54 5.56 3.08
CA GLY A 239 -0.77 4.21 3.56
C GLY A 239 -1.67 4.16 4.80
N PRO A 240 -1.75 3.00 5.47
CA PRO A 240 -2.50 2.85 6.72
C PRO A 240 -2.15 3.88 7.80
N TRP A 241 -0.91 4.38 7.80
CA TRP A 241 -0.43 5.36 8.77
C TRP A 241 -0.91 6.80 8.51
N SER A 242 -1.36 7.09 7.29
CA SER A 242 -1.67 8.44 6.82
C SER A 242 -3.18 8.65 6.60
N ARG A 243 -4.03 7.86 7.28
CA ARG A 243 -5.48 7.92 7.05
C ARG A 243 -6.05 9.27 7.44
N HIS A 244 -6.87 9.83 6.57
CA HIS A 244 -7.50 11.12 6.83
C HIS A 244 -8.36 11.07 8.10
N ALA A 245 -9.07 9.96 8.32
CA ALA A 245 -9.97 9.78 9.44
C ALA A 245 -9.28 9.43 10.77
N ASP A 246 -7.96 9.16 10.77
CA ASP A 246 -7.24 8.85 12.01
C ASP A 246 -7.09 10.11 12.87
N PRO A 247 -7.66 10.15 14.09
CA PRO A 247 -7.51 11.30 14.98
C PRO A 247 -6.12 11.41 15.61
N LEU A 248 -5.35 10.30 15.69
CA LEU A 248 -4.04 10.31 16.32
C LEU A 248 -2.94 10.82 15.39
N ARG A 249 -3.07 10.58 14.08
CA ARG A 249 -2.11 10.96 13.01
C ARG A 249 -0.66 10.77 13.43
N CYS A 250 -0.37 9.63 14.05
CA CYS A 250 0.97 9.35 14.58
C CYS A 250 1.99 9.32 13.43
N PRO A 251 3.11 10.07 13.53
CA PRO A 251 4.08 10.12 12.45
C PRO A 251 4.80 8.78 12.32
N ALA A 252 4.80 8.20 11.12
CA ALA A 252 5.53 6.97 10.86
C ALA A 252 7.02 7.25 10.65
N ARG A 253 7.83 7.15 11.70
CA ARG A 253 9.27 7.48 11.69
C ARG A 253 10.17 6.27 11.45
N SER A 254 9.60 5.09 11.39
CA SER A 254 10.29 3.84 11.13
C SER A 254 9.46 2.88 10.26
N ALA A 255 10.12 1.83 9.77
CA ALA A 255 9.45 0.70 9.14
C ALA A 255 8.51 -0.03 10.13
N TRP A 256 8.81 0.00 11.43
CA TRP A 256 7.94 -0.54 12.47
C TRP A 256 6.61 0.21 12.53
N ASP A 257 6.63 1.54 12.53
CA ASP A 257 5.42 2.35 12.62
C ASP A 257 4.47 2.09 11.43
N ARG A 258 5.02 1.97 10.21
CA ARG A 258 4.25 1.64 9.00
C ARG A 258 3.66 0.23 9.05
N LEU A 259 4.42 -0.73 9.57
CA LEU A 259 3.96 -2.10 9.70
C LEU A 259 2.88 -2.22 10.78
N LEU A 260 3.07 -1.55 11.92
CA LEU A 260 2.10 -1.49 13.02
C LEU A 260 0.81 -0.78 12.61
N ALA A 261 0.89 0.32 11.85
CA ALA A 261 -0.29 1.04 11.37
C ALA A 261 -1.23 0.14 10.55
N ARG A 262 -0.69 -0.84 9.83
CA ARG A 262 -1.50 -1.84 9.11
C ARG A 262 -2.26 -2.78 10.03
N LEU A 263 -1.66 -3.18 11.16
CA LEU A 263 -2.38 -3.94 12.19
C LEU A 263 -3.48 -3.07 12.81
N VAL A 264 -3.15 -1.85 13.22
CA VAL A 264 -4.12 -0.90 13.80
C VAL A 264 -5.28 -0.68 12.85
N GLU A 265 -5.03 -0.54 11.55
CA GLU A 265 -6.05 -0.41 10.53
C GLU A 265 -7.00 -1.62 10.47
N VAL A 266 -6.50 -2.86 10.52
CA VAL A 266 -7.38 -4.04 10.61
C VAL A 266 -8.29 -3.96 11.82
N LEU A 267 -7.75 -3.56 12.97
CA LEU A 267 -8.52 -3.46 14.20
C LEU A 267 -9.57 -2.34 14.13
N ARG A 268 -9.22 -1.19 13.56
CA ARG A 268 -10.13 -0.06 13.32
C ARG A 268 -11.25 -0.40 12.36
N LEU A 269 -10.93 -1.15 11.30
CA LEU A 269 -11.90 -1.63 10.33
C LEU A 269 -12.76 -2.78 10.87
N ALA A 270 -12.30 -3.51 11.88
CA ALA A 270 -13.08 -4.60 12.45
C ALA A 270 -14.19 -4.09 13.39
N VAL A 271 -13.96 -2.99 14.11
CA VAL A 271 -14.93 -2.44 15.06
C VAL A 271 -15.83 -1.39 14.43
N GLU A 272 -17.00 -1.18 15.01
CA GLU A 272 -17.87 -0.04 14.67
C GLU A 272 -17.33 1.27 15.28
N ALA A 273 -17.76 2.40 14.71
CA ALA A 273 -17.39 3.73 15.22
C ALA A 273 -17.77 3.88 16.71
N GLY A 274 -16.89 4.49 17.50
CA GLY A 274 -17.08 4.71 18.94
C GLY A 274 -16.81 3.49 19.85
N ALA A 275 -16.44 2.33 19.31
CA ALA A 275 -16.23 1.13 20.13
C ALA A 275 -14.96 1.17 21.02
N SER A 276 -13.95 1.99 20.68
CA SER A 276 -12.65 2.02 21.40
C SER A 276 -12.56 3.16 22.43
N SER A 277 -13.02 4.36 22.04
CA SER A 277 -13.06 5.57 22.86
C SER A 277 -14.13 6.56 22.33
N VAL A 278 -14.56 7.52 23.16
CA VAL A 278 -15.52 8.56 22.76
C VAL A 278 -14.89 9.42 21.67
N GLY A 279 -15.53 9.53 20.51
CA GLY A 279 -14.98 10.22 19.34
C GLY A 279 -14.04 9.38 18.46
N SER A 280 -13.84 8.09 18.79
CA SER A 280 -13.08 7.16 17.96
C SER A 280 -13.77 6.94 16.62
N VAL A 281 -13.04 7.22 15.53
CA VAL A 281 -13.45 6.84 14.19
C VAL A 281 -13.05 5.39 13.94
N GLY A 282 -13.98 4.59 13.42
CA GLY A 282 -13.79 3.18 13.14
C GLY A 282 -14.81 2.70 12.10
N GLY A 283 -14.67 1.46 11.67
CA GLY A 283 -15.59 0.82 10.75
C GLY A 283 -15.67 1.50 9.39
N GLU A 284 -16.89 1.79 8.92
CA GLU A 284 -17.14 2.37 7.59
C GLU A 284 -16.55 3.78 7.42
N ALA A 285 -16.45 4.56 8.49
CA ALA A 285 -15.94 5.93 8.45
C ALA A 285 -14.40 6.02 8.45
N TRP A 286 -13.70 4.89 8.63
CA TRP A 286 -12.23 4.88 8.72
C TRP A 286 -11.54 5.15 7.38
N LEU A 287 -12.14 4.73 6.26
CA LEU A 287 -11.55 4.89 4.93
C LEU A 287 -12.24 6.02 4.18
N ALA A 288 -11.52 7.13 4.00
CA ALA A 288 -12.04 8.27 3.26
C ALA A 288 -12.23 7.94 1.77
N HIS A 289 -13.35 8.38 1.22
CA HIS A 289 -13.64 8.26 -0.20
C HIS A 289 -14.50 9.42 -0.66
N GLY A 290 -14.35 9.84 -1.92
CA GLY A 290 -15.17 10.93 -2.47
C GLY A 290 -15.12 10.99 -3.98
N ALA A 291 -15.93 11.88 -4.53
CA ALA A 291 -15.95 12.18 -5.96
C ALA A 291 -16.35 13.64 -6.19
N LEU A 292 -15.81 14.24 -7.24
CA LEU A 292 -15.99 15.63 -7.61
C LEU A 292 -16.18 15.75 -9.13
N ALA A 293 -17.23 16.44 -9.55
CA ALA A 293 -17.39 16.86 -10.94
C ALA A 293 -16.54 18.13 -11.17
N LEU A 294 -15.72 18.12 -12.22
CA LEU A 294 -14.79 19.22 -12.55
C LEU A 294 -15.24 20.07 -13.75
N GLY A 295 -16.43 19.81 -14.28
CA GLY A 295 -16.92 20.40 -15.53
C GLY A 295 -16.44 19.63 -16.77
N GLU A 296 -16.95 20.00 -17.95
CA GLU A 296 -16.56 19.39 -19.25
C GLU A 296 -16.60 17.86 -19.27
N ARG A 297 -17.59 17.28 -18.59
CA ARG A 297 -17.72 15.82 -18.41
C ARG A 297 -16.45 15.16 -17.84
N THR A 298 -15.77 15.88 -16.95
CA THR A 298 -14.61 15.39 -16.21
C THR A 298 -15.01 15.12 -14.76
N GLY A 299 -14.71 13.93 -14.28
CA GLY A 299 -14.91 13.52 -12.90
C GLY A 299 -13.60 13.09 -12.26
N LEU A 300 -13.43 13.48 -11.01
CA LEU A 300 -12.39 13.01 -10.11
C LEU A 300 -13.03 12.13 -9.04
N ALA A 301 -12.39 11.03 -8.68
CA ALA A 301 -12.77 10.26 -7.49
C ALA A 301 -11.54 9.78 -6.74
N TRP A 302 -11.68 9.64 -5.43
CA TRP A 302 -10.63 9.15 -4.56
C TRP A 302 -11.14 8.11 -3.58
N THR A 303 -10.23 7.24 -3.16
CA THR A 303 -10.51 6.14 -2.23
C THR A 303 -9.27 5.78 -1.45
N GLU A 304 -9.34 5.81 -0.13
CA GLU A 304 -8.36 5.18 0.74
C GLU A 304 -8.51 3.66 0.67
N MET A 305 -7.56 2.99 0.01
CA MET A 305 -7.47 1.53 -0.13
C MET A 305 -6.34 0.97 0.75
N ALA A 306 -6.17 -0.36 0.78
CA ALA A 306 -5.24 -1.06 1.68
C ALA A 306 -3.77 -0.55 1.66
N ARG A 307 -3.32 0.08 0.57
CA ARG A 307 -1.93 0.57 0.43
C ARG A 307 -1.81 2.10 0.43
N GLY A 308 -2.92 2.83 0.58
CA GLY A 308 -2.94 4.29 0.63
C GLY A 308 -4.05 4.91 -0.22
N LEU A 309 -3.88 6.18 -0.58
CA LEU A 309 -4.86 6.94 -1.37
C LEU A 309 -4.76 6.65 -2.87
N LEU A 310 -5.87 6.20 -3.46
CA LEU A 310 -6.07 6.02 -4.90
C LEU A 310 -6.91 7.17 -5.45
N VAL A 311 -6.48 7.77 -6.55
CA VAL A 311 -7.22 8.85 -7.24
C VAL A 311 -7.38 8.53 -8.73
N HIS A 312 -8.60 8.66 -9.25
CA HIS A 312 -8.92 8.51 -10.66
C HIS A 312 -9.48 9.82 -11.21
N ARG A 313 -9.00 10.22 -12.37
CA ARG A 313 -9.56 11.30 -13.19
C ARG A 313 -10.05 10.72 -14.50
N VAL A 314 -11.32 10.91 -14.83
CA VAL A 314 -11.93 10.42 -16.07
C VAL A 314 -12.60 11.58 -16.79
N GLN A 315 -12.31 11.75 -18.08
CA GLN A 315 -13.00 12.68 -18.96
C GLN A 315 -13.74 11.91 -20.03
N LEU A 316 -15.03 12.21 -20.20
CA LEU A 316 -15.91 11.58 -21.17
C LEU A 316 -16.21 12.55 -22.33
N ASP A 317 -16.47 12.00 -23.51
CA ASP A 317 -17.09 12.75 -24.61
C ASP A 317 -18.62 12.78 -24.48
N ALA A 318 -19.28 13.43 -25.44
CA ALA A 318 -20.74 13.55 -25.48
C ALA A 318 -21.47 12.20 -25.65
N ALA A 319 -20.77 11.16 -26.14
CA ALA A 319 -21.32 9.83 -26.37
C ALA A 319 -21.04 8.87 -25.20
N ASP A 320 -20.55 9.34 -24.04
CA ASP A 320 -20.11 8.50 -22.92
C ASP A 320 -18.96 7.54 -23.25
N THR A 321 -18.06 8.01 -24.12
CA THR A 321 -16.79 7.36 -24.42
C THR A 321 -15.66 8.05 -23.67
N VAL A 322 -14.72 7.28 -23.16
CA VAL A 322 -13.57 7.79 -22.40
C VAL A 322 -12.62 8.52 -23.34
N ARG A 323 -12.49 9.83 -23.14
CA ARG A 323 -11.52 10.69 -23.84
C ARG A 323 -10.14 10.60 -23.19
N SER A 324 -10.09 10.63 -21.86
CA SER A 324 -8.86 10.43 -21.10
C SER A 324 -9.17 9.80 -19.74
N CYS A 325 -8.25 8.95 -19.27
CA CYS A 325 -8.26 8.41 -17.92
C CYS A 325 -6.85 8.48 -17.34
N HIS A 326 -6.73 9.05 -16.14
CA HIS A 326 -5.50 9.12 -15.38
C HIS A 326 -5.72 8.47 -14.01
N VAL A 327 -4.76 7.65 -13.60
CA VAL A 327 -4.81 6.90 -12.35
C VAL A 327 -3.55 7.23 -11.57
N LEU A 328 -3.75 7.68 -10.34
CA LEU A 328 -2.70 7.93 -9.38
C LEU A 328 -2.90 6.94 -8.23
N ALA A 329 -2.20 5.81 -8.25
CA ALA A 329 -2.33 4.79 -7.22
C ALA A 329 -1.26 4.99 -6.13
N PRO A 330 -1.39 4.31 -4.98
CA PRO A 330 -0.44 4.47 -3.88
C PRO A 330 0.99 4.08 -4.24
N THR A 331 1.18 3.17 -5.21
CA THR A 331 2.52 2.70 -5.60
C THR A 331 3.34 3.82 -6.25
N GLU A 332 2.71 4.70 -7.01
CA GLU A 332 3.37 5.80 -7.72
C GLU A 332 3.95 6.84 -6.73
N TRP A 333 3.32 7.01 -5.56
CA TRP A 333 3.86 7.79 -4.44
C TRP A 333 4.90 7.00 -3.64
N ASN A 334 4.52 5.82 -3.16
CA ASN A 334 5.30 5.04 -2.19
C ASN A 334 6.61 4.48 -2.77
N PHE A 335 6.67 4.27 -4.08
CA PHE A 335 7.81 3.72 -4.80
C PHE A 335 8.44 4.73 -5.77
N HIS A 336 8.18 6.02 -5.56
CA HIS A 336 8.83 7.09 -6.29
C HIS A 336 10.36 7.03 -6.09
N PRO A 337 11.19 7.17 -7.14
CA PRO A 337 12.67 7.12 -7.04
C PRO A 337 13.29 8.13 -6.06
N GLU A 338 12.59 9.22 -5.80
CA GLU A 338 12.98 10.28 -4.87
C GLU A 338 12.16 10.28 -3.57
N GLY A 339 11.16 9.41 -3.47
CA GLY A 339 10.21 9.34 -2.35
C GLY A 339 10.78 8.69 -1.10
N VAL A 340 9.91 8.59 -0.08
CA VAL A 340 10.27 8.18 1.28
C VAL A 340 10.99 6.84 1.35
N LEU A 341 10.50 5.81 0.65
CA LEU A 341 11.13 4.50 0.62
C LEU A 341 12.53 4.55 -0.02
N ALA A 342 12.69 5.26 -1.14
CA ALA A 342 13.98 5.40 -1.80
C ALA A 342 15.00 6.12 -0.90
N GLN A 343 14.57 7.15 -0.17
CA GLN A 343 15.42 7.82 0.80
C GLN A 343 15.85 6.89 1.94
N ALA A 344 14.94 6.05 2.46
CA ALA A 344 15.28 5.07 3.50
C ALA A 344 16.27 4.01 2.98
N LEU A 345 16.05 3.49 1.77
CA LEU A 345 16.93 2.50 1.13
C LEU A 345 18.34 3.05 0.87
N ARG A 346 18.45 4.33 0.49
CA ARG A 346 19.75 5.01 0.28
C ARG A 346 20.55 5.21 1.55
N ARG A 347 19.88 5.29 2.70
CA ARG A 347 20.50 5.47 4.03
C ARG A 347 20.91 4.16 4.68
N LEU A 348 20.60 3.01 4.06
CA LEU A 348 21.04 1.73 4.59
C LEU A 348 22.57 1.69 4.63
N PRO A 349 23.16 1.27 5.77
CA PRO A 349 24.61 1.21 5.90
C PRO A 349 25.20 0.19 4.94
N ASP A 350 26.41 0.47 4.47
CA ASP A 350 27.21 -0.48 3.70
C ASP A 350 27.52 -1.71 4.56
N SER A 351 26.70 -2.75 4.39
CA SER A 351 26.68 -3.96 5.21
C SER A 351 26.89 -5.18 4.33
N ALA A 352 27.23 -6.32 4.95
CA ALA A 352 27.29 -7.59 4.24
C ALA A 352 25.98 -7.85 3.46
N PRO A 353 26.04 -8.39 2.22
CA PRO A 353 24.87 -8.52 1.35
C PRO A 353 23.62 -9.14 1.99
N PRO A 354 23.71 -10.18 2.84
CA PRO A 354 22.52 -10.75 3.51
C PRO A 354 21.83 -9.78 4.48
N ALA A 355 22.59 -8.96 5.20
CA ALA A 355 22.02 -7.97 6.12
C ALA A 355 21.35 -6.81 5.36
N LEU A 356 21.96 -6.40 4.24
CA LEU A 356 21.41 -5.36 3.37
C LEU A 356 20.10 -5.82 2.70
N ASP A 357 20.06 -7.05 2.16
CA ASP A 357 18.84 -7.66 1.62
C ASP A 357 17.74 -7.71 2.68
N ALA A 358 18.06 -8.20 3.87
CA ALA A 358 17.09 -8.30 4.95
C ALA A 358 16.52 -6.92 5.37
N ALA A 359 17.34 -5.88 5.41
CA ALA A 359 16.90 -4.52 5.69
C ALA A 359 16.00 -3.95 4.57
N ALA A 360 16.42 -4.11 3.31
CA ALA A 360 15.66 -3.67 2.14
C ALA A 360 14.31 -4.38 2.04
N ARG A 361 14.26 -5.69 2.35
CA ARG A 361 13.05 -6.50 2.36
C ARG A 361 12.07 -6.05 3.44
N ARG A 362 12.55 -5.73 4.65
CA ARG A 362 11.72 -5.17 5.71
C ARG A 362 11.11 -3.82 5.32
N LEU A 363 11.89 -2.93 4.69
CA LEU A 363 11.38 -1.67 4.16
C LEU A 363 10.32 -1.91 3.08
N ALA A 364 10.58 -2.78 2.11
CA ALA A 364 9.61 -3.11 1.06
C ALA A 364 8.29 -3.67 1.64
N VAL A 365 8.36 -4.57 2.62
CA VAL A 365 7.18 -5.14 3.30
C VAL A 365 6.40 -4.08 4.09
N ALA A 366 7.09 -3.13 4.74
CA ALA A 366 6.44 -2.06 5.49
C ALA A 366 5.62 -1.14 4.56
N PHE A 367 6.15 -0.81 3.37
CA PHE A 367 5.49 0.03 2.35
C PHE A 367 4.50 -0.73 1.46
N ASP A 368 4.58 -2.05 1.37
CA ASP A 368 3.59 -2.94 0.75
C ASP A 368 3.22 -2.55 -0.70
N PRO A 369 4.08 -2.85 -1.69
CA PRO A 369 3.78 -2.51 -3.09
C PRO A 369 2.53 -3.24 -3.60
N CYS A 370 1.80 -2.61 -4.52
CA CYS A 370 0.70 -3.23 -5.28
C CYS A 370 1.21 -4.20 -6.37
N VAL A 371 2.48 -4.59 -6.35
CA VAL A 371 3.16 -5.42 -7.35
C VAL A 371 4.19 -6.31 -6.68
N ALA A 372 4.66 -7.34 -7.37
CA ALA A 372 5.82 -8.09 -6.92
C ALA A 372 7.07 -7.18 -6.87
N PHE A 373 7.98 -7.45 -5.94
CA PHE A 373 9.23 -6.73 -5.84
C PHE A 373 10.42 -7.68 -5.78
N ASP A 374 11.55 -7.20 -6.29
CA ASP A 374 12.83 -7.90 -6.31
C ASP A 374 13.89 -7.00 -5.70
N ILE A 375 14.76 -7.59 -4.88
CA ILE A 375 15.93 -6.90 -4.34
C ILE A 375 17.12 -7.32 -5.18
N GLU A 376 17.75 -6.35 -5.84
CA GLU A 376 18.92 -6.59 -6.65
C GLU A 376 20.18 -6.51 -5.77
N PRO A 377 21.14 -7.44 -5.93
CA PRO A 377 22.38 -7.38 -5.19
C PRO A 377 23.12 -6.07 -5.50
N PRO A 378 23.89 -5.52 -4.56
CA PRO A 378 24.81 -4.44 -4.88
C PRO A 378 25.79 -4.92 -5.95
N SER A 379 25.97 -4.14 -7.02
CA SER A 379 26.97 -4.45 -8.05
C SER A 379 28.36 -4.55 -7.40
N PRO A 380 29.23 -5.48 -7.84
CA PRO A 380 30.61 -5.51 -7.39
C PRO A 380 31.25 -4.15 -7.72
N ARG A 381 31.97 -3.58 -6.75
CA ARG A 381 32.72 -2.34 -6.97
C ARG A 381 33.69 -2.58 -8.12
N VAL A 382 33.67 -1.71 -9.12
CA VAL A 382 34.70 -1.65 -10.16
C VAL A 382 36.01 -1.31 -9.43
N GLY A 383 36.80 -2.33 -9.09
CA GLY A 383 37.99 -2.18 -8.24
C GLY A 383 38.49 -3.47 -7.58
N GLU A 384 37.64 -4.47 -7.34
CA GLU A 384 38.09 -5.81 -6.92
C GLU A 384 38.43 -6.67 -8.14
N GLY A 385 39.32 -6.13 -8.98
CA GLY A 385 40.04 -6.94 -9.95
C GLY A 385 40.96 -7.88 -9.18
N ARG A 386 40.74 -9.18 -9.39
CA ARG A 386 41.64 -10.26 -8.98
C ARG A 386 43.09 -9.82 -9.23
N GLY A 387 43.86 -9.64 -8.15
CA GLY A 387 45.32 -9.67 -8.24
C GLY A 387 45.72 -11.07 -8.66
N GLU A 388 45.74 -11.33 -9.96
CA GLU A 388 46.41 -12.50 -10.52
C GLU A 388 47.86 -12.45 -10.04
N GLY A 389 48.24 -13.48 -9.29
CA GLY A 389 49.61 -13.69 -8.85
C GLY A 389 50.53 -13.77 -10.06
N ALA A 390 51.28 -12.71 -10.30
CA ALA A 390 52.45 -12.76 -11.15
C ALA A 390 53.53 -13.55 -10.39
N HIS A 391 53.51 -14.86 -10.58
CA HIS A 391 54.61 -15.77 -10.30
C HIS A 391 55.81 -15.30 -11.13
N ARG A 392 56.68 -14.45 -10.55
CA ARG A 392 58.00 -14.18 -11.11
C ARG A 392 58.89 -15.39 -10.79
N GLY A 393 58.96 -16.31 -11.75
CA GLY A 393 60.08 -17.21 -11.89
C GLY A 393 61.31 -16.40 -12.32
N ASP A 394 62.38 -16.61 -11.57
CA ASP A 394 63.74 -16.14 -11.78
C ASP A 394 64.30 -16.60 -13.15
N PRO A 395 65.25 -15.87 -13.75
CA PRO A 395 66.58 -16.47 -13.78
C PRO A 395 67.69 -15.41 -13.63
N HIS A 396 68.51 -15.50 -12.57
CA HIS A 396 69.98 -15.60 -12.65
C HIS A 396 70.61 -15.59 -11.23
N ALA A 397 71.01 -16.77 -10.74
CA ALA A 397 72.25 -17.06 -10.00
C ALA A 397 72.38 -18.56 -9.78
#